data_AF-A0A7Z9IBB7-F1
#
_entry.id   AF-A0A7Z9IBB7-F1
#
_cell.length_a   1.000
_cell.length_b   1.000
_cell.length_c   1.000
_cell.angle_alpha   90.00
_cell.angle_beta   90.00
_cell.angle_gamma   90.00
#
_symmetry.space_group_name_H-M   'P 1'
#
loop_
_entity.id
_entity.type
_entity.pdbx_description
1 polymer ?
#
loop_
_entity_poly.entity_id
_entity_poly.type
_entity_poly.pdbx_seq_one_letter_code
_entity_poly.pdbx_strand_id
1 'polypeptide(L)'
;MSRTTSITIVTLLLFSCAVTAVGNATEVTRLTPKNWNDFVPAGKEVDAIYGDYAIRNDVLTAIIAQPKQGRNANLTVRNVYGGVLDLTRHDDNNDQLSCFYPTNR
;
A
#
# COMPACT_ATOMS: atom_id res chain seq x y z
N MET A 1 27.36 -31.71 23.97
CA MET A 1 26.80 -31.59 22.61
C MET A 1 27.91 -31.84 21.60
N SER A 2 27.64 -32.62 20.54
CA SER A 2 28.62 -32.86 19.48
C SER A 2 28.85 -31.60 18.64
N ARG A 3 30.07 -31.42 18.13
CA ARG A 3 30.45 -30.31 17.23
C ARG A 3 29.56 -30.27 15.98
N THR A 4 29.12 -31.43 15.48
CA THR A 4 28.17 -31.55 14.37
C THR A 4 26.78 -31.02 14.73
N THR A 5 26.26 -31.34 15.93
CA THR A 5 24.96 -30.85 16.39
C THR A 5 24.93 -29.32 16.49
N SER A 6 26.04 -28.72 16.91
CA SER A 6 26.15 -27.26 17.04
C SER A 6 26.17 -26.57 15.67
N ILE A 7 26.87 -27.15 14.68
CA ILE A 7 26.90 -26.62 13.30
C ILE A 7 25.51 -26.70 12.67
N THR A 8 24.81 -27.83 12.78
CA THR A 8 23.47 -27.99 12.21
C THR A 8 22.48 -26.97 12.79
N ILE A 9 22.53 -26.72 14.11
CA ILE A 9 21.67 -25.74 14.77
C ILE A 9 21.96 -24.32 14.26
N VAL A 10 23.23 -23.94 14.14
CA VAL A 10 23.63 -22.61 13.63
C VAL A 10 23.22 -22.43 12.17
N THR A 11 23.40 -23.45 11.33
CA THR A 11 22.97 -23.40 9.92
C THR A 11 21.45 -23.26 9.81
N LEU A 12 20.68 -23.97 10.63
CA LEU A 12 19.21 -23.87 10.65
C LEU A 12 18.73 -22.48 11.13
N LEU A 13 19.40 -21.92 12.14
CA LEU A 13 19.13 -20.55 12.64
C LEU A 13 19.41 -19.48 11.58
N LEU A 14 20.54 -19.59 10.87
CA LEU A 14 20.91 -18.66 9.80
C LEU A 14 19.96 -18.76 8.60
N PHE A 15 19.51 -19.97 8.26
CA PHE A 15 18.54 -20.16 7.17
C PHE A 15 17.16 -19.58 7.53
N SER A 16 16.71 -19.72 8.78
CA SER A 16 15.47 -19.11 9.28
C SER A 16 15.50 -17.57 9.21
N CYS A 17 16.61 -16.95 9.60
CA CYS A 17 16.80 -15.49 9.53
C CYS A 17 16.81 -14.94 8.09
N ALA A 18 17.32 -15.71 7.13
CA ALA A 18 17.35 -15.28 5.73
C ALA A 18 15.95 -15.26 5.09
N VAL A 19 15.04 -16.15 5.51
CA VAL A 19 13.68 -16.25 4.95
C VAL A 19 12.78 -15.10 5.40
N THR A 20 12.96 -14.57 6.62
CA THR A 20 12.15 -13.43 7.11
C THR A 20 12.47 -12.11 6.41
N ALA A 21 13.65 -11.98 5.79
CA ALA A 21 14.07 -10.76 5.09
C ALA A 21 13.48 -10.62 3.68
N VAL A 22 12.82 -11.65 3.13
CA VAL A 22 12.33 -11.66 1.73
C VAL A 22 10.85 -11.27 1.62
N GLY A 23 10.21 -10.90 2.73
CA GLY A 23 8.77 -10.67 2.81
C GLY A 23 8.31 -9.23 2.61
N ASN A 24 8.78 -8.50 1.58
CA ASN A 24 8.13 -7.25 1.17
C ASN A 24 6.86 -7.58 0.37
N ALA A 25 5.87 -8.16 1.05
CA ALA A 25 4.60 -8.48 0.44
C ALA A 25 3.86 -7.17 0.14
N THR A 26 3.75 -6.82 -1.14
CA THR A 26 2.85 -5.75 -1.56
C THR A 26 1.42 -6.25 -1.35
N GLU A 27 0.66 -5.55 -0.51
CA GLU A 27 -0.74 -5.82 -0.29
C GLU A 27 -1.58 -5.00 -1.26
N VAL A 28 -2.57 -5.66 -1.88
CA VAL A 28 -3.58 -4.99 -2.68
C VAL A 28 -4.93 -5.32 -2.09
N THR A 29 -5.69 -4.29 -1.68
CA THR A 29 -7.01 -4.48 -1.11
C THR A 29 -7.99 -3.44 -1.60
N ARG A 30 -9.27 -3.81 -1.65
CA ARG A 30 -10.34 -2.87 -1.91
C ARG A 30 -10.73 -2.21 -0.59
N LEU A 31 -10.88 -0.89 -0.61
CA LEU A 31 -11.29 -0.13 0.56
C LEU A 31 -12.75 -0.39 0.91
N THR A 32 -12.97 -0.72 2.17
CA THR A 32 -14.26 -0.99 2.79
C THR A 32 -14.30 -0.31 4.16
N PRO A 33 -15.49 -0.17 4.78
CA PRO A 33 -15.57 0.34 6.15
C PRO A 33 -14.75 -0.48 7.16
N LYS A 34 -14.53 -1.79 6.90
CA LYS A 34 -13.84 -2.69 7.83
C LYS A 34 -12.32 -2.47 7.89
N ASN A 35 -11.71 -2.07 6.77
CA ASN A 35 -10.26 -1.96 6.63
C ASN A 35 -9.79 -0.51 6.37
N TRP A 36 -10.68 0.48 6.40
CA TRP A 36 -10.35 1.87 6.09
C TRP A 36 -9.15 2.40 6.87
N ASN A 37 -9.19 2.28 8.19
CA ASN A 37 -8.15 2.81 9.07
C ASN A 37 -6.80 2.10 8.92
N ASP A 38 -6.79 0.89 8.35
CA ASP A 38 -5.58 0.12 8.16
C ASP A 38 -4.83 0.52 6.89
N PHE A 39 -5.54 1.06 5.88
CA PHE A 39 -4.98 1.25 4.55
C PHE A 39 -4.99 2.70 4.05
N VAL A 40 -5.93 3.53 4.49
CA VAL A 40 -6.03 4.90 3.98
C VAL A 40 -5.05 5.81 4.72
N PRO A 41 -4.21 6.60 4.01
CA PRO A 41 -3.37 7.60 4.64
C PRO A 41 -4.17 8.55 5.52
N ALA A 42 -3.66 8.87 6.71
CA ALA A 42 -4.32 9.75 7.67
C ALA A 42 -3.94 11.24 7.47
N GLY A 43 -3.68 11.64 6.22
CA GLY A 43 -3.26 12.99 5.89
C GLY A 43 -4.41 14.01 5.93
N LYS A 44 -4.16 15.18 5.35
CA LYS A 44 -5.08 16.33 5.44
C LYS A 44 -6.22 16.24 4.41
N GLU A 45 -5.98 15.67 3.24
CA GLU A 45 -6.88 15.72 2.09
C GLU A 45 -7.16 14.30 1.55
N VAL A 46 -7.79 13.49 2.40
CA VAL A 46 -8.17 12.11 2.06
C VAL A 46 -9.21 12.10 0.93
N ASP A 47 -8.75 11.92 -0.31
CA ASP A 47 -9.58 11.87 -1.52
C ASP A 47 -10.12 10.45 -1.85
N ALA A 48 -9.66 9.44 -1.11
CA ALA A 48 -10.11 8.05 -1.19
C ALA A 48 -11.60 7.89 -0.83
N ILE A 49 -12.28 6.88 -1.40
CA ILE A 49 -13.61 6.44 -0.95
C ILE A 49 -13.72 4.92 -0.90
N TYR A 50 -14.78 4.42 -0.27
CA TYR A 50 -15.10 2.98 -0.31
C TYR A 50 -15.27 2.50 -1.75
N GLY A 51 -14.55 1.43 -2.08
CA GLY A 51 -14.54 0.84 -3.40
C GLY A 51 -13.30 1.15 -4.24
N ASP A 52 -12.51 2.16 -3.85
CA ASP A 52 -11.15 2.38 -4.35
C ASP A 52 -10.20 1.26 -3.85
N TYR A 53 -8.96 1.25 -4.31
CA TYR A 53 -7.97 0.23 -3.99
C TYR A 53 -6.75 0.83 -3.32
N ALA A 54 -6.27 0.20 -2.25
CA ALA A 54 -4.97 0.51 -1.67
C ALA A 54 -3.94 -0.51 -2.15
N ILE A 55 -2.80 -0.02 -2.63
CA ILE A 55 -1.59 -0.80 -2.90
C ILE A 55 -0.54 -0.35 -1.90
N ARG A 56 -0.09 -1.24 -1.02
CA ARG A 56 0.76 -0.90 0.12
C ARG A 56 1.98 -1.82 0.20
N ASN A 57 3.12 -1.26 0.56
CA ASN A 57 4.30 -2.00 0.98
C ASN A 57 4.81 -1.46 2.33
N ASP A 58 6.06 -1.72 2.68
CA ASP A 58 6.74 -1.26 3.90
C ASP A 58 7.14 0.23 3.88
N VAL A 59 7.10 0.87 2.72
CA VAL A 59 7.57 2.26 2.52
C VAL A 59 6.42 3.23 2.30
N LEU A 60 5.42 2.83 1.53
CA LEU A 60 4.37 3.71 1.04
C LEU A 60 3.04 2.99 0.81
N THR A 61 1.99 3.79 0.69
CA THR A 61 0.69 3.39 0.21
C THR A 61 0.30 4.25 -0.99
N ALA A 62 -0.19 3.60 -2.05
CA ALA A 62 -0.85 4.25 -3.16
C ALA A 62 -2.36 3.98 -3.13
N ILE A 63 -3.17 5.01 -3.33
CA ILE A 63 -4.62 4.86 -3.50
C ILE A 63 -4.96 4.94 -4.98
N ILE A 64 -5.59 3.89 -5.51
CA ILE A 64 -6.06 3.81 -6.88
C ILE A 64 -7.57 3.98 -6.89
N ALA A 65 -8.04 5.03 -7.55
CA ALA A 65 -9.46 5.28 -7.70
C ALA A 65 -10.16 4.10 -8.39
N GLN A 66 -11.38 3.79 -7.95
CA GLN A 66 -12.19 2.78 -8.61
C GLN A 66 -12.28 3.07 -10.12
N PRO A 67 -12.04 2.09 -11.01
CA PRO A 67 -12.10 2.28 -12.46
C PRO A 67 -13.55 2.33 -12.94
N LYS A 68 -14.30 3.33 -12.44
CA LYS A 68 -15.72 3.55 -12.72
C LYS A 68 -15.92 4.96 -13.26
N GLN A 69 -16.58 5.07 -14.40
CA GLN A 69 -16.94 6.34 -15.00
C GLN A 69 -17.69 7.23 -13.99
N GLY A 70 -17.36 8.53 -13.98
CA GLY A 70 -17.94 9.51 -13.07
C GLY A 70 -17.39 9.49 -11.64
N ARG A 71 -16.40 8.65 -11.32
CA ARG A 71 -15.65 8.76 -10.07
C ARG A 71 -14.86 10.08 -10.10
N ASN A 72 -15.18 10.97 -9.17
CA ASN A 72 -14.49 12.23 -8.92
C ASN A 72 -13.88 12.16 -7.53
N ALA A 73 -12.60 12.48 -7.36
CA ALA A 73 -11.94 12.51 -6.04
C ALA A 73 -12.65 13.50 -5.11
N ASN A 74 -12.86 14.73 -5.60
CA ASN A 74 -13.58 15.79 -4.90
C ASN A 74 -14.34 16.69 -5.89
N LEU A 75 -14.81 17.86 -5.44
CA LEU A 75 -15.61 18.79 -6.26
C LEU A 75 -14.83 19.39 -7.44
N THR A 76 -13.51 19.45 -7.34
CA THR A 76 -12.60 20.08 -8.31
C THR A 76 -11.81 19.06 -9.14
N VAL A 77 -11.53 17.88 -8.57
CA VAL A 77 -10.77 16.81 -9.21
C VAL A 77 -11.73 15.72 -9.68
N ARG A 78 -12.06 15.74 -10.97
CA ARG A 78 -13.11 14.93 -11.58
C ARG A 78 -12.57 13.86 -12.52
N ASN A 79 -13.36 12.81 -12.76
CA ASN A 79 -13.07 11.77 -13.73
C ASN A 79 -11.74 11.04 -13.47
N VAL A 80 -11.50 10.67 -12.21
CA VAL A 80 -10.25 10.05 -11.72
C VAL A 80 -10.18 8.54 -11.96
N TYR A 81 -11.09 7.95 -12.72
CA TYR A 81 -11.28 6.49 -12.84
C TYR A 81 -9.99 5.72 -13.12
N GLY A 82 -9.50 4.92 -12.15
CA GLY A 82 -8.25 4.17 -12.27
C GLY A 82 -6.96 5.01 -12.12
N GLY A 83 -7.08 6.30 -11.84
CA GLY A 83 -5.97 7.18 -11.49
C GLY A 83 -5.45 6.92 -10.07
N VAL A 84 -4.23 7.37 -9.82
CA VAL A 84 -3.61 7.34 -8.49
C VAL A 84 -4.01 8.62 -7.77
N LEU A 85 -4.75 8.54 -6.67
CA LEU A 85 -5.12 9.68 -5.84
C LEU A 85 -3.93 10.02 -4.95
N ASP A 86 -3.69 9.20 -3.93
CA ASP A 86 -2.58 9.41 -3.00
C ASP A 86 -1.38 8.52 -3.33
N LEU A 87 -0.17 9.05 -3.11
CA LEU A 87 1.06 8.29 -3.04
C LEU A 87 1.83 8.73 -1.79
N THR A 88 1.56 8.06 -0.69
CA THR A 88 1.93 8.55 0.63
C THR A 88 2.98 7.64 1.27
N ARG A 89 4.13 8.21 1.62
CA ARG A 89 5.12 7.52 2.46
C ARG A 89 4.62 7.41 3.89
N HIS A 90 4.89 6.29 4.55
CA HIS A 90 4.41 6.02 5.90
C HIS A 90 5.07 6.91 6.97
N ASP A 91 6.22 7.50 6.68
CA ASP A 91 6.97 8.38 7.58
C ASP A 91 6.56 9.86 7.49
N ASP A 92 5.76 10.25 6.50
CA ASP A 92 5.36 11.65 6.26
C ASP A 92 3.83 11.83 6.23
N ASN A 93 3.06 10.78 5.92
CA ASN A 93 1.59 10.84 5.78
C ASN A 93 1.09 11.96 4.84
N ASN A 94 1.91 12.36 3.87
CA ASN A 94 1.57 13.38 2.89
C ASN A 94 0.65 12.80 1.79
N ASP A 95 -0.62 13.20 1.82
CA ASP A 95 -1.71 12.78 0.92
C ASP A 95 -2.11 13.90 -0.05
N GLN A 96 -1.20 14.84 -0.34
CA GLN A 96 -1.55 16.03 -1.14
C GLN A 96 -1.49 15.79 -2.66
N LEU A 97 -1.33 14.55 -3.12
CA LEU A 97 -1.44 14.24 -4.53
C LEU A 97 -2.93 14.21 -4.89
N SER A 98 -3.38 15.12 -5.75
CA SER A 98 -4.80 15.16 -6.11
C SER A 98 -5.20 14.01 -7.05
N CYS A 99 -4.46 13.82 -8.14
CA CYS A 99 -4.57 12.63 -8.99
C CYS A 99 -3.46 12.58 -10.07
N PHE A 100 -2.80 11.43 -10.21
CA PHE A 100 -1.97 11.08 -11.37
C PHE A 100 -2.72 10.12 -12.31
N TYR A 101 -2.66 10.41 -13.61
CA TYR A 101 -3.34 9.62 -14.66
C TYR A 101 -2.30 8.80 -15.42
N PRO A 102 -2.29 7.46 -15.28
CA PRO A 102 -1.29 6.62 -15.93
C PRO A 102 -1.54 6.43 -17.44
N THR A 103 -2.66 6.93 -17.97
CA THR A 103 -3.04 6.81 -19.39
C THR A 103 -3.35 8.18 -19.98
N ASN A 104 -3.29 8.28 -21.31
CA ASN A 104 -3.84 9.44 -22.02
C ASN A 104 -5.35 9.50 -21.76
N ARG A 105 -5.83 10.64 -21.28
CA ARG A 105 -7.25 10.91 -21.02
C ARG A 105 -8.05 11.09 -22.30
#